data_AF-A0A358XRL7-F1
#
_entry.id   AF-A0A358XRL7-F1
#
_cell.length_a   1.000
_cell.length_b   1.000
_cell.length_c   1.000
_cell.angle_alpha   90.00
_cell.angle_beta   90.00
_cell.angle_gamma   90.00
#
_symmetry.space_group_name_H-M   'P 1'
#
loop_
_entity.id
_entity.type
_entity.pdbx_description
1 polymer ?
#
loop_
_entity_poly.entity_id
_entity_poly.type
_entity_poly.pdbx_seq_one_letter_code
_entity_poly.pdbx_strand_id
1 'polypeptide(L)' 'MGVGKTGISLYTVDNCSVEGNIIEGNDSNEVGIDIQSSSVRRSSDINVSGNQIKSGFKNGINTF' A
#
# COMPACT_ATOMS: atom_id res chain seq x y z
N MET A 1 -1.86 -13.89 -15.80
CA MET A 1 -2.35 -13.10 -14.66
C MET A 1 -1.18 -12.27 -14.16
N GLY A 2 -1.15 -10.98 -14.45
CA GLY A 2 -0.05 -10.11 -14.03
C GLY A 2 -0.15 -9.85 -12.52
N VAL A 3 0.95 -10.01 -11.79
CA VAL A 3 1.04 -9.53 -10.41
C VAL A 3 0.93 -8.01 -10.47
N GLY A 4 -0.14 -7.43 -9.92
CA GLY A 4 -0.26 -5.98 -9.80
C GLY A 4 0.92 -5.46 -9.00
N LYS A 5 1.69 -4.52 -9.58
CA LYS A 5 2.81 -3.92 -8.86
C LYS A 5 2.25 -2.92 -7.84
N THR A 6 2.95 -2.80 -6.72
CA THR A 6 2.59 -1.90 -5.63
C THR A 6 3.79 -1.05 -5.25
N GLY A 7 3.60 0.23 -4.96
CA GLY A 7 4.66 1.09 -4.44
C GLY A 7 5.16 0.61 -3.08
N ILE A 8 4.26 0.48 -2.09
CA ILE A 8 4.54 -0.07 -0.76
C ILE A 8 3.55 -1.18 -0.44
N SER A 9 4.06 -2.38 -0.16
CA SER A 9 3.24 -3.51 0.28
C SER A 9 3.50 -3.81 1.75
N LEU A 10 2.44 -3.78 2.57
CA LEU A 10 2.44 -4.18 3.97
C LEU A 10 1.69 -5.51 4.11
N TYR A 11 2.42 -6.60 4.36
CA TYR A 11 1.83 -7.93 4.45
C TYR A 11 1.93 -8.50 5.88
N THR A 12 0.78 -8.67 6.54
CA THR A 12 0.67 -9.23 7.91
C THR A 12 1.57 -8.49 8.91
N VAL A 13 1.37 -7.18 9.01
CA VAL A 13 2.15 -6.29 9.88
C VAL A 13 1.34 -5.84 11.09
N ASP A 14 2.03 -5.47 12.16
CA ASP A 14 1.43 -4.99 13.40
C ASP A 14 2.19 -3.76 13.88
N ASN A 15 1.48 -2.73 14.33
CA ASN A 15 2.05 -1.46 14.78
C ASN A 15 3.04 -0.84 13.77
N CYS A 16 2.55 -0.61 12.55
CA CYS A 16 3.36 -0.16 11.42
C CYS A 16 2.95 1.26 10.99
N SER A 17 3.92 2.11 10.64
CA SER A 17 3.62 3.44 10.12
C SER A 17 4.30 3.72 8.78
N VAL A 18 3.53 4.29 7.85
CA VAL A 18 4.01 4.80 6.56
C VAL A 18 3.69 6.29 6.54
N GLU A 19 4.69 7.15 6.73
CA GLU A 19 4.48 8.58 6.87
C GLU A 19 5.40 9.43 6.01
N GLY A 20 4.86 10.52 5.44
CA GLY A 20 5.65 11.57 4.79
C GLY A 20 6.37 11.14 3.49
N ASN A 21 5.95 10.05 2.85
CA ASN A 21 6.60 9.54 1.65
C ASN A 21 6.04 10.17 0.37
N ILE A 22 6.88 10.31 -0.65
CA ILE A 22 6.44 10.50 -2.04
C ILE A 22 6.48 9.14 -2.73
N ILE A 23 5.33 8.67 -3.20
CA ILE A 23 5.18 7.37 -3.87
C ILE A 23 4.75 7.65 -5.32
N GLU A 24 5.59 7.26 -6.27
CA GLU A 24 5.41 7.49 -7.71
C GLU A 24 5.26 6.14 -8.43
N GLY A 25 4.15 5.98 -9.14
CA GLY A 25 3.85 4.79 -9.93
C GLY A 25 4.23 5.03 -11.39
N ASN A 26 4.70 3.98 -12.05
CA ASN A 26 5.13 4.07 -13.45
C ASN A 26 4.10 3.49 -14.42
N ASP A 27 3.04 2.86 -13.91
CA ASP A 27 2.07 2.15 -14.73
C ASP A 27 0.64 2.26 -14.17
N SER A 28 -0.34 2.51 -15.03
CA SER A 28 -1.73 2.87 -14.69
C SER A 28 -2.54 1.80 -13.94
N ASN A 29 -1.94 0.63 -13.69
CA ASN A 29 -2.59 -0.53 -13.07
C ASN A 29 -1.99 -0.89 -11.69
N GLU A 30 -1.20 0.01 -11.11
CA GLU A 30 -0.49 -0.19 -9.84
C GLU A 30 -1.32 0.30 -8.64
N VAL A 31 -0.97 -0.17 -7.43
CA VAL A 31 -1.50 0.36 -6.16
C VAL A 31 -0.41 1.14 -5.43
N GLY A 32 -0.74 2.31 -4.87
CA GLY A 32 0.25 3.13 -4.17
C GLY A 32 0.75 2.44 -2.90
N ILE A 33 -0.16 2.22 -1.96
CA ILE A 33 0.07 1.47 -0.71
C ILE A 33 -0.96 0.34 -0.63
N ASP A 34 -0.49 -0.89 -0.50
CA ASP A 34 -1.36 -2.07 -0.36
C ASP A 34 -1.13 -2.74 0.99
N ILE A 35 -2.20 -2.81 1.79
CA ILE A 35 -2.20 -3.40 3.12
C ILE A 35 -2.99 -4.70 3.04
N GLN A 36 -2.30 -5.80 3.34
CA GLN A 36 -2.84 -7.14 3.23
C GLN A 36 -2.73 -7.87 4.56
N SER A 37 -3.73 -8.68 4.85
CA SER A 37 -3.68 -9.69 5.91
C SER A 37 -3.43 -11.09 5.34
N SER A 38 -2.78 -11.94 6.12
CA SER A 38 -2.79 -13.37 5.83
C SER A 38 -4.15 -13.99 6.20
N SER A 39 -4.38 -15.24 5.80
CA SER A 39 -5.58 -15.99 6.17
C SER A 39 -5.70 -16.30 7.68
N VAL A 40 -4.59 -16.22 8.42
CA VAL A 40 -4.51 -16.64 9.83
C VAL A 40 -4.26 -15.48 10.80
N ARG A 41 -3.73 -14.36 10.31
CA ARG A 41 -3.43 -13.17 11.12
C ARG A 41 -3.73 -11.91 10.33
N ARG A 42 -4.49 -11.03 10.96
CA ARG A 42 -4.81 -9.70 10.45
C ARG A 42 -3.66 -8.73 10.70
N SER A 43 -3.47 -7.83 9.76
CA SER A 43 -2.66 -6.65 10.01
C SER A 43 -3.43 -5.68 10.92
N SER A 44 -2.72 -5.03 11.85
CA SER A 44 -3.32 -4.18 12.89
C SER A 44 -2.45 -2.97 13.20
N ASP A 45 -3.06 -1.94 13.77
CA ASP A 45 -2.39 -0.72 14.24
C ASP A 45 -1.50 -0.07 13.18
N ILE A 46 -2.11 0.25 12.03
CA ILE A 46 -1.40 0.81 10.88
C ILE A 46 -1.74 2.28 10.72
N ASN A 47 -0.73 3.14 10.75
CA ASN A 47 -0.87 4.55 10.43
C ASN A 47 -0.34 4.83 9.01
N VAL A 48 -1.16 5.49 8.19
CA VAL A 48 -0.77 5.96 6.85
C VAL A 48 -1.10 7.43 6.76
N SER A 49 -0.10 8.29 6.93
CA SER A 49 -0.33 9.74 7.06
C SER A 49 0.69 10.58 6.29
N GLY A 50 0.27 11.72 5.74
CA GLY A 50 1.19 12.65 5.08
C GLY A 50 1.90 12.14 3.82
N ASN A 51 1.52 10.98 3.27
CA ASN A 51 2.10 10.48 2.04
C ASN A 51 1.50 11.18 0.81
N GLN A 52 2.35 11.54 -0.14
CA GLN A 52 1.97 12.04 -1.46
C GLN A 52 2.05 10.89 -2.47
N ILE A 53 0.89 10.43 -2.93
CA ILE A 53 0.80 9.37 -3.94
C ILE A 53 0.52 10.03 -5.29
N LYS A 54 1.53 10.07 -6.17
CA LYS A 54 1.48 10.80 -7.45
C LYS A 54 0.90 9.95 -8.58
N SER A 55 0.52 10.60 -9.69
CA SER A 55 -0.22 9.97 -10.79
C SER A 55 0.54 8.79 -11.36
N GLY A 56 -0.16 7.66 -11.50
CA GLY A 56 0.42 6.39 -11.92
C GLY A 56 -0.38 5.24 -11.33
N PHE A 57 -0.86 5.38 -10.09
CA PHE A 57 -1.63 4.32 -9.45
C PHE A 57 -3.12 4.33 -9.83
N LYS A 58 -3.70 3.13 -9.96
CA LYS A 58 -5.14 2.90 -10.10
C LYS A 58 -5.88 3.24 -8.80
N ASN A 59 -5.30 2.87 -7.67
CA ASN A 59 -5.78 3.14 -6.32
C ASN A 59 -4.65 3.71 -5.47
N GLY A 60 -4.93 4.76 -4.68
CA GLY A 60 -3.95 5.36 -3.79
C GLY A 60 -3.56 4.43 -2.63
N ILE A 61 -4.53 4.10 -1.79
CA ILE A 61 -4.37 3.16 -0.67
C ILE A 61 -5.41 2.05 -0.82
N ASN A 62 -4.99 0.83 -0.60
CA ASN A 62 -5.85 -0.35 -0.67
C ASN A 62 -5.69 -1.22 0.58
N THR A 63 -6.80 -1.74 1.10
CA THR A 63 -6.84 -2.50 2.35
C THR A 63 -7.71 -3.75 2.17
N PHE A 64 -7.15 -4.94 2.40
CA PHE A 64 -7.85 -6.23 2.30
C PHE A 64 -7.60 -7.17 3.49
#